data_AF-A0A934P671-F1
#
_entry.id   AF-A0A934P671-F1
#
_cell.length_a   1.000
_cell.length_b   1.000
_cell.length_c   1.000
_cell.angle_alpha   90.00
_cell.angle_beta   90.00
_cell.angle_gamma   90.00
#
_symmetry.space_group_name_H-M   'P 1'
#
loop_
_entity.id
_entity.type
_entity.pdbx_description
1 polymer ?
#
loop_
_entity_poly.entity_id
_entity_poly.type
_entity_poly.pdbx_seq_one_letter_code
_entity_poly.pdbx_strand_id
1 'polypeptide(L)'
;MGHRIDHSAQHSKAVVAVHSAFTAKNYWTDRLAEIGGPGAELRKVETVDGQFRVEMIQVVAEKYLPPLVSRIRRGDLKINRTEAWGPLIDNRATGSFTVDVSGAPGKISGSLTLAASGSGSVLTVDGDVSVSVPLFGGRIEEAIVEQLKRLMRKEDDFTEAWTAAHS
;
A
#
# COMPACT_ATOMS: atom_id res chain seq x y z
N MET A 1 -1.21 4.28 21.88
CA MET A 1 -0.06 3.85 21.07
C MET A 1 -0.65 2.98 19.97
N GLY A 2 -0.36 3.28 18.70
CA GLY A 2 -0.99 2.60 17.57
C GLY A 2 -0.49 1.16 17.39
N HIS A 3 -1.18 0.38 16.55
CA HIS A 3 -0.71 -0.96 16.15
C HIS A 3 0.28 -0.89 14.99
N ARG A 4 1.29 -1.77 15.02
CA ARG A 4 2.33 -1.86 13.99
C ARG A 4 1.89 -2.68 12.78
N ILE A 5 2.35 -2.23 11.62
CA ILE A 5 2.38 -3.02 10.38
C ILE A 5 3.82 -3.48 10.20
N ASP A 6 3.98 -4.79 10.07
CA ASP A 6 5.21 -5.45 9.66
C ASP A 6 4.80 -6.50 8.62
N HIS A 7 5.29 -6.32 7.41
CA HIS A 7 5.04 -7.17 6.26
C HIS A 7 6.29 -7.24 5.38
N SER A 8 6.59 -8.43 4.87
CA SER A 8 7.67 -8.61 3.91
C SER A 8 7.27 -9.62 2.85
N ALA A 9 7.66 -9.34 1.61
CA ALA A 9 7.37 -10.14 0.44
C ALA A 9 8.64 -10.39 -0.37
N GLN A 10 8.83 -11.64 -0.78
CA GLN A 10 9.88 -12.03 -1.73
C GLN A 10 9.30 -12.00 -3.15
N HIS A 11 10.04 -11.40 -4.06
CA HIS A 11 9.76 -11.43 -5.49
C HIS A 11 10.82 -12.24 -6.22
N SER A 12 10.41 -13.05 -7.20
CA SER A 12 11.37 -13.85 -7.98
C SER A 12 12.23 -12.98 -8.90
N LYS A 13 11.72 -11.79 -9.26
CA LYS A 13 12.38 -10.83 -10.14
C LYS A 13 13.44 -10.01 -9.42
N ALA A 14 14.49 -9.68 -10.17
CA ALA A 14 15.59 -8.85 -9.69
C ALA A 14 15.09 -7.47 -9.24
N VAL A 15 15.78 -6.89 -8.27
CA VAL A 15 15.41 -5.61 -7.64
C VAL A 15 15.17 -4.48 -8.65
N VAL A 16 15.92 -4.45 -9.76
CA VAL A 16 15.79 -3.45 -10.83
C VAL A 16 14.43 -3.56 -11.53
N ALA A 17 13.95 -4.77 -11.80
CA ALA A 17 12.67 -4.98 -12.47
C ALA A 17 11.49 -4.56 -11.56
N VAL A 18 11.54 -4.93 -10.28
CA VAL A 18 10.50 -4.55 -9.31
C VAL A 18 10.52 -3.04 -9.06
N HIS A 19 11.71 -2.43 -8.95
CA HIS A 19 11.82 -0.97 -8.79
C HIS A 19 11.30 -0.22 -10.02
N SER A 20 11.58 -0.72 -11.23
CA SER A 20 11.05 -0.16 -12.47
C SER A 20 9.52 -0.20 -12.49
N ALA A 21 8.90 -1.27 -12.00
CA ALA A 21 7.45 -1.35 -11.85
C ALA A 21 6.92 -0.30 -10.87
N PHE A 22 7.49 -0.20 -9.66
CA PHE A 22 7.04 0.76 -8.64
C PHE A 22 7.22 2.23 -9.05
N THR A 23 8.09 2.50 -10.01
CA THR A 23 8.35 3.84 -10.55
C THR A 23 7.73 4.07 -11.94
N ALA A 24 6.81 3.20 -12.37
CA ALA A 24 6.12 3.31 -13.66
C ALA A 24 4.61 3.56 -13.51
N LYS A 25 4.09 4.54 -14.26
CA LYS A 25 2.66 4.92 -14.20
C LYS A 25 1.71 3.78 -14.60
N ASN A 26 2.08 2.96 -15.58
CA ASN A 26 1.25 1.86 -16.07
C ASN A 26 1.06 0.78 -14.99
N TYR A 27 2.13 0.40 -14.27
CA TYR A 27 2.03 -0.51 -13.12
C TYR A 27 0.96 -0.07 -12.12
N TRP A 28 0.95 1.22 -11.74
CA TRP A 28 -0.05 1.76 -10.83
C TRP A 28 -1.46 1.78 -11.41
N THR A 29 -1.58 2.04 -12.70
CA THR A 29 -2.87 2.01 -13.41
C THR A 29 -3.46 0.60 -13.40
N ASP A 30 -2.64 -0.40 -13.74
CA ASP A 30 -3.04 -1.80 -13.84
C ASP A 30 -3.35 -2.38 -12.45
N ARG A 31 -2.49 -2.12 -11.45
CA ARG A 31 -2.71 -2.53 -10.06
C ARG A 31 -4.03 -1.99 -9.55
N LEU A 32 -4.32 -0.72 -9.81
CA LEU A 32 -5.54 -0.11 -9.32
C LEU A 32 -6.79 -0.67 -10.01
N ALA A 33 -6.71 -1.00 -11.30
CA ALA A 33 -7.81 -1.65 -12.01
C ALA A 33 -8.14 -3.04 -11.43
N GLU A 34 -7.14 -3.79 -10.98
CA GLU A 34 -7.32 -5.14 -10.46
C GLU A 34 -7.71 -5.17 -8.98
N ILE A 35 -7.03 -4.38 -8.15
CA ILE A 35 -7.14 -4.48 -6.68
C ILE A 35 -7.52 -3.16 -5.98
N GLY A 36 -7.82 -2.09 -6.73
CA GLY A 36 -8.21 -0.79 -6.16
C GLY A 36 -9.65 -0.72 -5.65
N GLY A 37 -10.54 -1.58 -6.15
CA GLY A 37 -11.96 -1.57 -5.85
C GLY A 37 -12.80 -0.68 -6.78
N PRO A 38 -14.14 -0.74 -6.69
CA PRO A 38 -15.04 -0.04 -7.60
C PRO A 38 -14.94 1.48 -7.41
N GLY A 39 -14.59 2.19 -8.48
CA GLY A 39 -14.40 3.65 -8.44
C GLY A 39 -13.02 4.08 -7.93
N ALA A 40 -12.06 3.16 -7.89
CA ALA A 40 -10.66 3.49 -7.68
C ALA A 40 -10.12 4.35 -8.83
N GLU A 41 -9.25 5.31 -8.50
CA GLU A 41 -8.77 6.32 -9.44
C GLU A 41 -7.31 6.68 -9.19
N LEU A 42 -6.50 6.72 -10.24
CA LEU A 42 -5.14 7.25 -10.18
C LEU A 42 -5.21 8.76 -10.30
N ARG A 43 -4.85 9.49 -9.23
CA ARG A 43 -5.05 10.95 -9.13
C ARG A 43 -3.88 11.74 -9.67
N LYS A 44 -2.67 11.36 -9.28
CA LYS A 44 -1.46 12.08 -9.65
C LYS A 44 -0.29 11.10 -9.75
N VAL A 45 0.54 11.30 -10.76
CA VAL A 45 1.85 10.66 -10.87
C VAL A 45 2.85 11.73 -11.27
N GLU A 46 3.94 11.82 -10.52
CA GLU A 46 5.01 12.76 -10.80
C GLU A 46 6.35 12.19 -10.37
N THR A 47 7.43 12.81 -10.86
CA THR A 47 8.77 12.56 -10.35
C THR A 47 9.39 13.91 -10.06
N VAL A 48 9.74 14.14 -8.80
CA VAL A 48 10.31 15.40 -8.31
C VAL A 48 11.59 15.04 -7.57
N ASP A 49 12.69 15.69 -7.91
CA ASP A 49 14.01 15.48 -7.29
C ASP A 49 14.46 14.00 -7.24
N GLY A 50 14.13 13.23 -8.29
CA GLY A 50 14.45 11.81 -8.39
C GLY A 50 13.57 10.89 -7.55
N GLN A 51 12.56 11.43 -6.87
CA GLN A 51 11.56 10.66 -6.14
C GLN A 51 10.29 10.53 -6.98
N PHE A 52 9.93 9.30 -7.32
CA PHE A 52 8.65 8.98 -7.94
C PHE A 52 7.55 9.08 -6.89
N ARG A 53 6.44 9.76 -7.20
CA ARG A 53 5.30 9.92 -6.31
C ARG A 53 4.01 9.57 -7.05
N VAL A 54 3.17 8.78 -6.39
CA VAL A 54 1.84 8.42 -6.86
C VAL A 54 0.80 8.72 -5.79
N GLU A 55 -0.30 9.32 -6.22
CA GLU A 55 -1.49 9.57 -5.40
C GLU A 55 -2.67 8.86 -6.05
N MET A 56 -3.43 8.11 -5.25
CA MET A 56 -4.54 7.30 -5.73
C MET A 56 -5.69 7.27 -4.73
N ILE A 57 -6.89 7.03 -5.25
CA ILE A 57 -8.07 6.70 -4.46
C ILE A 57 -8.32 5.21 -4.61
N GLN A 58 -8.45 4.51 -3.49
CA GLN A 58 -8.94 3.13 -3.41
C GLN A 58 -10.31 3.12 -2.73
N VAL A 59 -11.15 2.14 -3.08
CA VAL A 59 -12.50 2.02 -2.53
C VAL A 59 -12.69 0.64 -1.92
N VAL A 60 -12.98 0.62 -0.61
CA VAL A 60 -13.38 -0.61 0.08
C VAL A 60 -14.89 -0.57 0.27
N ALA A 61 -15.60 -1.46 -0.41
CA ALA A 61 -17.05 -1.55 -0.28
C ALA A 61 -17.45 -1.89 1.16
N GLU A 62 -18.58 -1.36 1.64
CA GLU A 62 -19.02 -1.49 3.05
C GLU A 62 -19.02 -2.95 3.55
N LYS A 63 -19.45 -3.88 2.69
CA LYS A 63 -19.51 -5.33 2.99
C LYS A 63 -18.16 -5.97 3.31
N TYR A 64 -17.04 -5.33 2.93
CA TYR A 64 -15.69 -5.81 3.21
C TYR A 64 -15.03 -5.11 4.40
N LEU A 65 -15.70 -4.11 4.99
CA LEU A 65 -15.19 -3.45 6.18
C LEU A 65 -15.26 -4.38 7.39
N PRO A 66 -14.28 -4.31 8.32
CA PRO A 66 -14.38 -5.01 9.58
C PRO A 66 -15.68 -4.65 10.31
N PRO A 67 -16.38 -5.60 10.97
CA PRO A 67 -17.64 -5.34 11.64
C PRO A 67 -17.57 -4.17 12.66
N LEU A 68 -16.42 -3.98 13.30
CA LEU A 68 -16.18 -2.85 14.23
C LEU A 68 -16.18 -1.50 13.52
N VAL A 69 -15.62 -1.41 12.31
CA VAL A 69 -15.62 -0.18 11.49
C VAL A 69 -17.05 0.13 11.04
N SER A 70 -17.80 -0.89 10.60
CA SER A 70 -19.19 -0.75 10.17
C SER A 70 -20.14 -0.34 11.32
N ARG A 71 -19.72 -0.40 12.59
CA ARG A 71 -20.52 0.14 13.70
C ARG A 71 -20.41 1.66 13.84
N ILE A 72 -19.30 2.24 13.36
CA ILE A 72 -18.98 3.66 13.53
C ILE A 72 -19.44 4.47 12.32
N ARG A 73 -19.42 3.86 11.13
CA ARG A 73 -19.85 4.50 9.89
C ARG A 73 -20.60 3.55 8.97
N ARG A 74 -21.34 4.13 8.04
CA ARG A 74 -22.03 3.46 6.94
C ARG A 74 -21.39 3.83 5.60
N GLY A 75 -21.65 3.00 4.59
CA GLY A 75 -21.24 3.22 3.21
C GLY A 75 -19.79 2.82 2.91
N ASP A 76 -19.45 2.90 1.64
CA ASP A 76 -18.13 2.55 1.13
C ASP A 76 -17.05 3.48 1.68
N LEU A 77 -15.85 2.94 1.87
CA LEU A 77 -14.70 3.68 2.38
C LEU A 77 -13.83 4.13 1.21
N LYS A 78 -13.72 5.45 1.02
CA LYS A 78 -12.76 6.04 0.09
C LYS A 78 -11.44 6.30 0.83
N ILE A 79 -10.37 5.78 0.26
CA ILE A 79 -9.04 5.78 0.84
C ILE A 79 -8.13 6.57 -0.08
N ASN A 80 -7.54 7.66 0.39
CA ASN A 80 -6.52 8.38 -0.35
C ASN A 80 -5.16 7.81 0.08
N ARG A 81 -4.49 7.13 -0.84
CA ARG A 81 -3.14 6.59 -0.63
C ARG A 81 -2.15 7.41 -1.43
N THR A 82 -1.08 7.79 -0.77
CA THR A 82 0.13 8.31 -1.40
C THR A 82 1.23 7.30 -1.21
N GLU A 83 1.98 7.00 -2.27
CA GLU A 83 3.27 6.34 -2.19
C GLU A 83 4.35 7.17 -2.85
N ALA A 84 5.54 7.14 -2.26
CA ALA A 84 6.71 7.78 -2.83
C ALA A 84 7.90 6.82 -2.78
N TRP A 85 8.64 6.75 -3.88
CA TRP A 85 9.76 5.84 -4.09
C TRP A 85 11.00 6.63 -4.52
N GLY A 86 12.08 6.46 -3.77
CA GLY A 86 13.38 7.01 -4.12
C GLY A 86 14.08 6.22 -5.23
N PRO A 87 15.26 6.71 -5.67
CA PRO A 87 16.07 5.99 -6.66
C PRO A 87 16.56 4.66 -6.09
N LEU A 88 16.85 3.72 -7.00
CA LEU A 88 17.57 2.50 -6.67
C LEU A 88 19.08 2.80 -6.63
N ILE A 89 19.67 2.71 -5.45
CA ILE A 89 21.10 2.96 -5.20
C ILE A 89 21.66 1.72 -4.51
N ASP A 90 22.77 1.18 -5.02
CA ASP A 90 23.43 -0.01 -4.46
C ASP A 90 22.47 -1.19 -4.21
N ASN A 91 21.59 -1.46 -5.19
CA ASN A 91 20.57 -2.50 -5.14
C ASN A 91 19.54 -2.35 -3.99
N ARG A 92 19.33 -1.12 -3.52
CA ARG A 92 18.33 -0.78 -2.50
C ARG A 92 17.59 0.50 -2.88
N ALA A 93 16.27 0.49 -2.73
CA ALA A 93 15.43 1.66 -2.83
C ALA A 93 14.60 1.81 -1.55
N THR A 94 14.41 3.05 -1.10
CA THR A 94 13.51 3.36 0.01
C THR A 94 12.28 4.07 -0.51
N GLY A 95 11.18 3.92 0.22
CA GLY A 95 9.94 4.60 -0.06
C GLY A 95 9.17 4.91 1.21
N SER A 96 8.04 5.57 1.03
CA SER A 96 7.09 5.84 2.10
C SER A 96 5.66 5.79 1.59
N PHE A 97 4.74 5.59 2.51
CA PHE A 97 3.32 5.63 2.22
C PHE A 97 2.56 6.39 3.30
N THR A 98 1.48 7.06 2.88
CA THR A 98 0.48 7.63 3.78
C THR A 98 -0.91 7.25 3.28
N VAL A 99 -1.81 7.03 4.22
CA VAL A 99 -3.20 6.70 3.94
C VAL A 99 -4.10 7.62 4.76
N ASP A 100 -4.95 8.35 4.06
CA ASP A 100 -5.96 9.23 4.62
C ASP A 100 -7.35 8.73 4.28
N VAL A 101 -8.10 8.41 5.32
CA VAL A 101 -9.44 7.84 5.20
C VAL A 101 -10.47 8.94 5.42
N SER A 102 -11.20 9.31 4.37
CA SER A 102 -12.20 10.39 4.46
C SER A 102 -13.31 10.05 5.46
N GLY A 103 -13.50 10.92 6.45
CA GLY A 103 -14.57 10.79 7.44
C GLY A 103 -14.34 9.71 8.51
N ALA A 104 -13.10 9.21 8.67
CA ALA A 104 -12.74 8.31 9.76
C ALA A 104 -11.54 8.86 10.55
N PRO A 105 -11.51 8.71 11.88
CA PRO A 105 -10.42 9.21 12.73
C PRO A 105 -9.19 8.27 12.70
N GLY A 106 -8.85 7.72 11.53
CA GLY A 106 -7.78 6.76 11.33
C GLY A 106 -6.63 7.34 10.51
N LYS A 107 -5.40 7.11 10.95
CA LYS A 107 -4.17 7.46 10.22
C LYS A 107 -3.32 6.22 10.02
N ILE A 108 -2.80 6.03 8.81
CA ILE A 108 -1.81 5.00 8.51
C ILE A 108 -0.65 5.63 7.75
N SER A 109 0.56 5.31 8.15
CA SER A 109 1.76 5.74 7.45
C SER A 109 2.93 4.81 7.75
N GLY A 110 3.92 4.80 6.88
CA GLY A 110 5.12 3.99 7.09
C GLY A 110 6.18 4.18 6.02
N SER A 111 7.21 3.36 6.12
CA SER A 111 8.32 3.24 5.18
C SER A 111 8.25 1.93 4.40
N LEU A 112 8.82 1.98 3.21
CA LEU A 112 9.00 0.86 2.31
C LEU A 112 10.50 0.69 2.05
N THR A 113 10.98 -0.54 1.99
CA THR A 113 12.34 -0.85 1.53
C THR A 113 12.26 -1.95 0.50
N LEU A 114 12.84 -1.72 -0.66
CA LEU A 114 13.04 -2.74 -1.70
C LEU A 114 14.54 -3.01 -1.80
N ALA A 115 14.97 -4.26 -1.67
CA ALA A 115 16.38 -4.64 -1.74
C ALA A 115 16.60 -5.94 -2.52
N ALA A 116 17.78 -6.10 -3.14
CA ALA A 116 18.16 -7.36 -3.77
C ALA A 116 18.29 -8.50 -2.75
N SER A 117 17.90 -9.71 -3.18
CA SER A 117 18.07 -10.95 -2.41
C SER A 117 18.35 -12.11 -3.37
N GLY A 118 19.61 -12.53 -3.45
CA GLY A 118 20.04 -13.50 -4.46
C GLY A 118 19.76 -12.99 -5.88
N SER A 119 19.05 -13.80 -6.68
CA SER A 119 18.58 -13.41 -8.02
C SER A 119 17.27 -12.60 -8.00
N GLY A 120 16.59 -12.54 -6.86
CA GLY A 120 15.30 -11.87 -6.69
C GLY A 120 15.42 -10.59 -5.88
N SER A 121 14.32 -10.23 -5.22
CA SER A 121 14.25 -9.06 -4.34
C SER A 121 13.28 -9.27 -3.17
N VAL A 122 13.41 -8.40 -2.17
CA VAL A 122 12.54 -8.36 -0.99
C VAL A 122 11.98 -6.96 -0.83
N LEU A 123 10.66 -6.88 -0.73
CA LEU A 123 9.95 -5.71 -0.24
C LEU A 123 9.70 -5.86 1.26
N THR A 124 9.98 -4.82 2.03
CA THR A 124 9.67 -4.70 3.47
C THR A 124 8.81 -3.47 3.68
N VAL A 125 7.74 -3.62 4.47
CA VAL A 125 6.78 -2.58 4.83
C VAL A 125 6.76 -2.46 6.35
N ASP A 126 7.12 -1.27 6.83
CA ASP A 126 7.14 -0.92 8.24
C ASP A 126 6.24 0.29 8.46
N GLY A 127 5.19 0.16 9.27
CA GLY A 127 4.26 1.27 9.48
C GLY A 127 3.49 1.20 10.78
N ASP A 128 2.64 2.21 10.97
CA ASP A 128 1.80 2.37 12.14
C ASP A 128 0.36 2.68 11.72
N VAL A 129 -0.60 2.08 12.44
CA VAL A 129 -2.03 2.36 12.35
C VAL A 129 -2.46 3.01 13.67
N SER A 130 -3.14 4.14 13.59
CA SER A 130 -3.71 4.83 14.75
C SER A 130 -5.16 5.20 14.48
N VAL A 131 -6.05 4.93 15.43
CA VAL A 131 -7.48 5.23 15.37
C VAL A 131 -7.91 5.96 16.64
N SER A 132 -8.29 7.22 16.48
CA SER A 132 -8.73 8.08 17.59
C SER A 132 -10.21 7.86 17.94
N VAL A 133 -10.57 6.66 18.42
CA VAL A 133 -11.93 6.29 18.85
C VAL A 133 -11.92 5.84 20.32
N PRO A 134 -12.70 6.46 21.22
CA PRO A 134 -12.80 6.03 22.62
C PRO A 134 -13.26 4.57 22.75
N LEU A 135 -12.68 3.84 23.70
CA LEU A 135 -13.00 2.45 24.09
C LEU A 135 -12.74 1.36 23.03
N PHE A 136 -12.79 1.69 21.74
CA PHE A 136 -12.70 0.71 20.64
C PHE A 136 -11.47 0.87 19.74
N GLY A 137 -10.68 1.96 19.88
CA GLY A 137 -9.53 2.28 19.02
C GLY A 137 -8.59 1.09 18.76
N GLY A 138 -8.05 0.49 19.81
CA GLY A 138 -7.09 -0.63 19.65
C GLY A 138 -7.66 -1.85 18.91
N ARG A 139 -8.91 -2.25 19.17
CA ARG A 139 -9.54 -3.38 18.45
C ARG A 139 -9.80 -3.06 16.98
N ILE A 140 -10.06 -1.79 16.67
CA ILE A 140 -10.22 -1.33 15.28
C ILE A 140 -8.86 -1.32 14.60
N GLU A 141 -7.82 -0.81 15.26
CA GLU A 141 -6.43 -0.81 14.76
C GLU A 141 -5.96 -2.24 14.43
N GLU A 142 -6.18 -3.20 15.32
CA GLU A 142 -5.88 -4.62 15.10
C GLU A 142 -6.61 -5.18 13.86
N ALA A 143 -7.92 -4.95 13.76
CA ALA A 143 -8.71 -5.41 12.62
C ALA A 143 -8.28 -4.76 11.29
N ILE A 144 -7.85 -3.49 11.33
CA ILE A 144 -7.29 -2.80 10.16
C ILE A 144 -5.97 -3.44 9.75
N VAL A 145 -5.05 -3.70 10.69
CA VAL A 145 -3.75 -4.34 10.40
C VAL A 145 -3.94 -5.70 9.71
N GLU A 146 -4.89 -6.52 10.17
CA GLU A 146 -5.18 -7.79 9.50
C GLU A 146 -5.67 -7.63 8.05
N GLN A 147 -6.54 -6.64 7.79
CA GLN A 147 -7.01 -6.35 6.44
C GLN A 147 -5.89 -5.83 5.55
N LEU A 148 -5.01 -4.97 6.09
CA LEU A 148 -3.85 -4.47 5.36
C LEU A 148 -2.88 -5.60 5.00
N LYS A 149 -2.63 -6.56 5.91
CA LYS A 149 -1.83 -7.75 5.59
C LYS A 149 -2.45 -8.60 4.48
N ARG A 150 -3.78 -8.72 4.44
CA ARG A 150 -4.49 -9.40 3.33
C ARG A 150 -4.36 -8.63 2.01
N LEU A 151 -4.47 -7.30 2.05
CA LEU A 151 -4.30 -6.45 0.87
C LEU A 151 -2.87 -6.50 0.34
N MET A 152 -1.87 -6.35 1.21
CA MET A 152 -0.46 -6.38 0.82
C MET A 152 -0.09 -7.69 0.14
N ARG A 153 -0.56 -8.85 0.62
CA ARG A 153 -0.36 -10.11 -0.10
C ARG A 153 -0.91 -10.09 -1.54
N LYS A 154 -2.10 -9.54 -1.76
CA LYS A 154 -2.65 -9.39 -3.12
C LYS A 154 -1.83 -8.43 -3.98
N GLU A 155 -1.32 -7.37 -3.36
CA GLU A 155 -0.43 -6.41 -4.02
C GLU A 155 0.89 -7.07 -4.41
N ASP A 156 1.43 -7.95 -3.58
CA ASP A 156 2.64 -8.71 -3.85
C ASP A 156 2.42 -9.70 -5.00
N ASP A 157 1.32 -10.47 -4.94
CA ASP A 157 0.93 -11.42 -5.99
C ASP A 157 0.76 -10.71 -7.34
N PHE A 158 0.09 -9.55 -7.33
CA PHE A 158 -0.04 -8.70 -8.51
C PHE A 158 1.33 -8.26 -9.03
N THR A 159 2.21 -7.78 -8.16
CA THR A 159 3.55 -7.30 -8.55
C THR A 159 4.37 -8.42 -9.18
N GLU A 160 4.34 -9.61 -8.59
CA GLU A 160 5.02 -10.79 -9.10
C GLU A 160 4.52 -11.14 -10.52
N ALA A 161 3.20 -11.21 -10.71
CA ALA A 161 2.61 -11.51 -12.02
C ALA A 161 2.89 -10.40 -13.06
N TRP A 162 2.74 -9.13 -12.66
CA TRP A 162 2.91 -7.99 -13.55
C TRP A 162 4.37 -7.88 -14.01
N THR A 163 5.32 -8.02 -13.10
CA THR A 163 6.75 -8.00 -13.45
C THR A 163 7.17 -9.23 -14.26
N ALA A 164 6.50 -10.37 -14.13
CA ALA A 164 6.71 -11.51 -15.03
C ALA A 164 6.24 -11.25 -16.47
N ALA A 165 5.18 -10.48 -16.65
CA ALA A 165 4.61 -10.16 -17.96
C ALA A 165 5.26 -8.96 -18.66
N HIS A 166 5.97 -8.10 -17.91
CA HIS A 166 6.53 -6.83 -18.41
C HIS A 166 8.05 -6.70 -18.21
N SER A 167 8.75 -7.83 -17.97
CA SER A 167 10.22 -7.91 -17.86
C SER A 167 10.89 -8.37 -19.14
#